data_AF-A0A413PC34-F1
#
_entry.id   AF-A0A413PC34-F1
#
_cell.length_a   1.000
_cell.length_b   1.000
_cell.length_c   1.000
_cell.angle_alpha   90.00
_cell.angle_beta   90.00
_cell.angle_gamma   90.00
#
_symmetry.space_group_name_H-M   'P 1'
#
loop_
_entity.id
_entity.type
_entity.pdbx_description
1 polymer ?
#
loop_
_entity_poly.entity_id
_entity_poly.type
_entity_poly.pdbx_seq_one_letter_code
_entity_poly.pdbx_strand_id
1 'polypeptide(L)'
;MKKEDMSCIDCAVKNCNKMDKTYPDFCLTTHMDEEVLNEAMECYNEDENRKVTIAAAEVEYENYCKHTRVEEIMDFAKKINAKKIGIATCVGLLKESRILADILRRHGFEVYGVACKAGTQKKTSVGIPECCEGVGVNMCNPILQAKLLNKAKTDLNVVVGLCVGHDSLFYKYSEALTTTAVTKDRVLGHNPVAALYTADSYYSKLKKSEEE
;
A
#
# COMPACT_ATOMS: atom_id res chain seq x y z
N MET A 1 -15.81 14.70 21.37
CA MET A 1 -15.21 13.36 21.55
C MET A 1 -14.70 13.26 22.97
N LYS A 2 -14.90 12.14 23.66
CA LYS A 2 -14.35 11.95 25.01
C LYS A 2 -12.88 11.55 24.91
N LYS A 3 -12.07 11.79 25.94
CA LYS A 3 -10.64 11.46 25.95
C LYS A 3 -10.38 9.96 25.67
N GLU A 4 -11.24 9.09 26.20
CA GLU A 4 -11.19 7.63 26.01
C GLU A 4 -11.42 7.18 24.56
N ASP A 5 -12.03 8.03 23.73
CA ASP A 5 -12.26 7.76 22.31
C ASP A 5 -11.17 8.40 21.41
N MET A 6 -10.23 9.16 21.99
CA MET A 6 -9.17 9.85 21.24
C MET A 6 -7.97 8.95 20.95
N SER A 7 -7.31 9.20 19.82
CA SER A 7 -6.17 8.41 19.35
C SER A 7 -5.06 9.28 18.74
N CYS A 8 -4.04 8.67 18.12
CA CYS A 8 -2.94 9.39 17.48
C CYS A 8 -3.38 10.43 16.44
N ILE A 9 -4.51 10.23 15.76
CA ILE A 9 -5.02 11.16 14.74
C ILE A 9 -5.63 12.45 15.33
N ASP A 10 -5.87 12.47 16.64
CA ASP A 10 -6.42 13.62 17.36
C ASP A 10 -5.33 14.47 18.02
N CYS A 11 -4.08 14.00 17.99
CA CYS A 11 -2.93 14.68 18.55
C CYS A 11 -2.13 15.43 17.48
N ALA A 12 -1.86 16.72 17.70
CA ALA A 12 -0.97 17.53 16.86
C ALA A 12 0.44 17.75 17.46
N VAL A 13 0.72 17.19 18.65
CA VAL A 13 1.93 17.50 19.43
C VAL A 13 3.20 16.87 18.84
N LYS A 14 3.08 15.69 18.23
CA LYS A 14 4.18 14.94 17.57
C LYS A 14 5.43 14.77 18.44
N ASN A 15 5.26 14.69 19.77
CA ASN A 15 6.37 14.60 20.72
C ASN A 15 7.18 13.31 20.58
N CYS A 16 6.55 12.22 20.12
CA CYS A 16 7.22 10.94 19.84
C CYS A 16 8.35 11.03 18.80
N ASN A 17 8.45 12.13 18.04
CA ASN A 17 9.53 12.35 17.08
C ASN A 17 10.84 12.87 17.72
N LYS A 18 10.74 13.75 18.74
CA LYS A 18 11.91 14.46 19.31
C LYS A 18 12.05 14.31 20.83
N MET A 19 10.99 13.91 21.51
CA MET A 19 10.90 13.74 22.96
C MET A 19 11.29 15.01 23.75
N ASP A 20 10.99 16.19 23.21
CA ASP A 20 11.35 17.51 23.73
C ASP A 20 10.14 18.32 24.26
N LYS A 21 8.96 17.71 24.33
CA LYS A 21 7.68 18.29 24.79
C LYS A 21 6.94 17.33 25.73
N THR A 22 5.71 17.68 26.09
CA THR A 22 4.80 16.84 26.88
C THR A 22 3.89 15.99 25.99
N TYR A 23 3.51 14.81 26.47
CA TYR A 23 2.50 13.96 25.83
C TYR A 23 1.09 14.31 26.34
N PRO A 24 0.05 14.28 25.48
CA PRO A 24 -1.32 14.46 25.95
C PRO A 24 -1.80 13.25 26.76
N ASP A 25 -2.81 13.46 27.62
CA ASP A 25 -3.35 12.43 28.52
C ASP A 25 -3.93 11.18 27.80
N PHE A 26 -4.24 11.27 26.52
CA PHE A 26 -4.75 10.15 25.70
C PHE A 26 -3.66 9.55 24.79
N CYS A 27 -2.40 9.95 24.96
CA CYS A 27 -1.33 9.53 24.07
C CYS A 27 -1.08 8.03 24.15
N LEU A 28 -1.12 7.34 23.00
CA LEU A 28 -0.77 5.93 22.93
C LEU A 28 0.68 5.66 23.38
N THR A 29 1.62 6.61 23.23
CA THR A 29 2.99 6.41 23.72
C THR A 29 3.08 6.22 25.24
N THR A 30 2.27 6.93 26.03
CA THR A 30 2.38 6.92 27.50
C THR A 30 1.23 6.19 28.20
N HIS A 31 0.20 5.80 27.45
CA HIS A 31 -0.99 5.11 27.97
C HIS A 31 -1.37 3.89 27.10
N MET A 32 -0.41 3.29 26.40
CA MET A 32 -0.64 2.01 25.71
C MET A 32 -0.64 0.84 26.68
N ASP A 33 -1.25 -0.24 26.22
CA ASP A 33 -1.02 -1.57 26.77
C ASP A 33 0.43 -2.02 26.48
N GLU A 34 1.21 -2.26 27.54
CA GLU A 34 2.60 -2.72 27.43
C GLU A 34 2.69 -4.14 26.86
N GLU A 35 1.65 -4.98 26.99
CA GLU A 35 1.63 -6.32 26.41
C GLU A 35 1.66 -6.24 24.88
N VAL A 36 0.84 -5.36 24.30
CA VAL A 36 0.81 -5.10 22.85
C VAL A 36 2.17 -4.61 22.34
N LEU A 37 2.84 -3.73 23.10
CA LEU A 37 4.19 -3.28 22.73
C LEU A 37 5.18 -4.44 22.73
N ASN A 38 5.19 -5.25 23.79
CA ASN A 38 6.11 -6.37 23.92
C ASN A 38 5.88 -7.42 22.83
N GLU A 39 4.63 -7.78 22.53
CA GLU A 39 4.27 -8.67 21.43
C GLU A 39 4.77 -8.13 20.08
N ALA A 40 4.51 -6.85 19.79
CA ALA A 40 4.96 -6.21 18.56
C ALA A 40 6.49 -6.17 18.45
N MET A 41 7.19 -5.91 19.55
CA MET A 41 8.65 -5.90 19.58
C MET A 41 9.24 -7.30 19.36
N GLU A 42 8.59 -8.34 19.87
CA GLU A 42 9.00 -9.73 19.65
C GLU A 42 8.89 -10.13 18.18
N CYS A 43 7.90 -9.64 17.44
CA CYS A 43 7.78 -9.91 15.99
C CYS A 43 9.03 -9.47 15.19
N TYR A 44 9.78 -8.46 15.64
CA TYR A 44 11.02 -8.04 14.96
C TYR A 44 12.18 -9.02 15.15
N ASN A 45 12.06 -10.02 16.03
CA ASN A 45 13.04 -11.10 16.18
C ASN A 45 12.90 -12.16 15.09
N GLU A 46 11.77 -12.20 14.37
CA GLU A 46 11.61 -13.05 13.19
C GLU A 46 12.59 -12.62 12.08
N ASP A 47 13.29 -13.58 11.46
CA ASP A 47 14.37 -13.30 10.51
C ASP A 47 13.95 -12.40 9.34
N GLU A 48 12.77 -12.64 8.77
CA GLU A 48 12.23 -11.83 7.66
C GLU A 48 11.93 -10.40 8.12
N ASN A 49 11.20 -10.23 9.23
CA ASN A 49 10.86 -8.93 9.78
C ASN A 49 12.12 -8.13 10.12
N ARG A 50 13.08 -8.74 10.80
CA ARG A 50 14.35 -8.09 11.15
C ARG A 50 15.08 -7.58 9.91
N LYS A 51 15.18 -8.42 8.87
CA LYS A 51 15.83 -8.08 7.61
C LYS A 51 15.12 -6.91 6.92
N VAL A 52 13.80 -6.95 6.87
CA VAL A 52 12.95 -5.93 6.24
C VAL A 52 13.05 -4.60 6.96
N THR A 53 12.97 -4.60 8.29
CA THR A 53 13.05 -3.38 9.10
C THR A 53 14.39 -2.68 8.96
N ILE A 54 15.49 -3.44 9.00
CA ILE A 54 16.83 -2.89 8.76
C ILE A 54 16.92 -2.32 7.34
N ALA A 55 16.49 -3.09 6.33
CA ALA A 55 16.52 -2.64 4.95
C ALA A 55 15.72 -1.34 4.74
N ALA A 56 14.53 -1.22 5.35
CA ALA A 56 13.70 -0.02 5.26
C ALA A 56 14.40 1.21 5.87
N ALA A 57 14.98 1.07 7.06
CA ALA A 57 15.70 2.15 7.73
C ALA A 57 16.96 2.59 6.96
N GLU A 58 17.69 1.64 6.37
CA GLU A 58 18.85 1.96 5.54
C GLU A 58 18.46 2.70 4.24
N VAL A 59 17.39 2.29 3.55
CA VAL A 59 16.91 3.00 2.35
C VAL A 59 16.54 4.44 2.68
N GLU A 60 15.83 4.65 3.80
CA GLU A 60 15.48 5.99 4.26
C GLU A 60 16.73 6.82 4.53
N TYR A 61 17.67 6.31 5.33
CA TYR A 61 18.88 7.02 5.71
C TYR A 61 19.74 7.41 4.49
N GLU A 62 19.95 6.48 3.56
CA GLU A 62 20.82 6.69 2.39
C GLU A 62 20.23 7.73 1.41
N ASN A 63 18.91 7.67 1.22
CA ASN A 63 18.23 8.32 0.09
C ASN A 63 17.10 9.28 0.47
N TYR A 64 17.05 9.70 1.74
CA TYR A 64 16.04 10.64 2.26
C TYR A 64 15.91 11.88 1.37
N CYS A 65 14.69 12.12 0.87
CA CYS A 65 14.34 13.23 -0.03
C CYS A 65 15.16 13.30 -1.33
N LYS A 66 15.77 12.18 -1.77
CA LYS A 66 16.53 12.10 -3.03
C LYS A 66 15.89 11.16 -4.04
N HIS A 67 15.47 9.98 -3.59
CA HIS A 67 14.92 8.94 -4.46
C HIS A 67 13.41 9.05 -4.57
N THR A 68 12.90 8.76 -5.76
CA THR A 68 11.47 8.56 -6.03
C THR A 68 11.00 7.22 -5.48
N ARG A 69 9.68 7.03 -5.38
CA ARG A 69 9.09 5.74 -4.97
C ARG A 69 9.57 4.55 -5.83
N VAL A 70 9.81 4.75 -7.13
CA VAL A 70 10.30 3.67 -8.00
C VAL A 70 11.74 3.29 -7.64
N GLU A 71 12.58 4.29 -7.34
CA GLU A 71 13.97 4.07 -6.90
C GLU A 71 14.00 3.42 -5.51
N GLU A 72 13.20 3.89 -4.55
CA GLU A 72 13.08 3.28 -3.22
C GLU A 72 12.65 1.81 -3.30
N ILE A 73 11.70 1.47 -4.18
CA ILE A 73 11.31 0.07 -4.42
C ILE A 73 12.51 -0.77 -4.88
N MET A 74 13.33 -0.23 -5.80
CA MET A 74 14.52 -0.95 -6.27
C MET A 74 15.59 -1.09 -5.19
N ASP A 75 15.83 -0.05 -4.40
CA ASP A 75 16.84 -0.09 -3.34
C ASP A 75 16.44 -1.02 -2.21
N PHE A 76 15.16 -0.96 -1.81
CA PHE A 76 14.59 -1.90 -0.85
C PHE A 76 14.67 -3.35 -1.36
N ALA A 77 14.26 -3.60 -2.61
CA ALA A 77 14.33 -4.92 -3.23
C ALA A 77 15.77 -5.48 -3.22
N LYS A 78 16.79 -4.66 -3.53
CA LYS A 78 18.20 -5.08 -3.46
C LYS A 78 18.60 -5.46 -2.03
N LYS A 79 18.27 -4.64 -1.03
CA LYS A 79 18.66 -4.90 0.38
C LYS A 79 17.99 -6.16 0.93
N ILE A 80 16.74 -6.42 0.58
CA ILE A 80 16.08 -7.69 0.95
C ILE A 80 16.49 -8.88 0.07
N ASN A 81 17.40 -8.68 -0.89
CA ASN A 81 17.87 -9.67 -1.86
C ASN A 81 16.74 -10.27 -2.73
N ALA A 82 15.71 -9.48 -3.02
CA ALA A 82 14.66 -9.86 -3.96
C ALA A 82 15.24 -9.94 -5.38
N LYS A 83 15.00 -11.06 -6.06
CA LYS A 83 15.43 -11.30 -7.45
C LYS A 83 14.25 -11.12 -8.40
N LYS A 84 13.06 -11.55 -8.00
CA LYS A 84 11.86 -11.56 -8.82
C LYS A 84 10.76 -10.68 -8.24
N ILE A 85 10.43 -9.61 -8.95
CA ILE A 85 9.39 -8.67 -8.56
C ILE A 85 8.08 -9.00 -9.29
N GLY A 86 7.02 -9.20 -8.51
CA GLY A 86 5.67 -9.32 -9.02
C GLY A 86 5.04 -7.95 -9.23
N ILE A 87 4.28 -7.78 -10.31
CA ILE A 87 3.47 -6.57 -10.53
C ILE A 87 2.00 -6.95 -10.58
N ALA A 88 1.22 -6.53 -9.58
CA ALA A 88 -0.23 -6.63 -9.61
C ALA A 88 -0.81 -5.34 -10.19
N THR A 89 -1.31 -5.39 -11.42
CA THR A 89 -1.68 -4.18 -12.17
C THR A 89 -3.15 -4.11 -12.54
N CYS A 90 -3.72 -2.91 -12.50
CA CYS A 90 -5.00 -2.66 -13.14
C CYS A 90 -4.86 -2.61 -14.67
N VAL A 91 -5.84 -3.16 -15.40
CA VAL A 91 -5.88 -3.05 -16.88
C VAL A 91 -5.79 -1.60 -17.38
N GLY A 92 -6.30 -0.64 -16.60
CA GLY A 92 -6.24 0.78 -16.96
C GLY A 92 -4.90 1.47 -16.66
N LEU A 93 -3.92 0.74 -16.11
CA LEU A 93 -2.55 1.21 -15.85
C LEU A 93 -1.50 0.24 -16.42
N LEU A 94 -1.89 -0.53 -17.45
CA LEU A 94 -1.01 -1.50 -18.09
C LEU A 94 0.19 -0.83 -18.77
N LYS A 95 0.02 0.37 -19.33
CA LYS A 95 1.12 1.10 -19.97
C LYS A 95 2.18 1.49 -18.94
N GLU A 96 1.76 2.08 -17.83
CA GLU A 96 2.60 2.48 -16.70
C GLU A 96 3.29 1.27 -16.09
N SER A 97 2.56 0.15 -15.96
CA SER A 97 3.11 -1.10 -15.44
C SER A 97 4.15 -1.73 -16.37
N ARG A 98 4.00 -1.58 -17.70
CA ARG A 98 5.02 -2.01 -18.66
C ARG A 98 6.28 -1.16 -18.57
N ILE A 99 6.14 0.14 -18.35
CA ILE A 99 7.28 1.04 -18.12
C ILE A 99 8.01 0.65 -16.84
N LEU A 100 7.27 0.47 -15.74
CA LEU A 100 7.86 -0.01 -14.48
C LEU A 100 8.59 -1.35 -14.66
N ALA A 101 7.97 -2.31 -15.35
CA ALA A 101 8.58 -3.60 -15.63
C ALA A 101 9.87 -3.48 -16.46
N ASP A 102 9.92 -2.57 -17.44
CA ASP A 102 11.12 -2.31 -18.25
C ASP A 102 12.24 -1.72 -17.39
N ILE A 103 11.93 -0.72 -16.55
CA ILE A 103 12.88 -0.13 -15.60
C ILE A 103 13.46 -1.22 -14.69
N LEU A 104 12.62 -1.97 -13.99
CA LEU A 104 13.05 -3.03 -13.07
C LEU A 104 13.94 -4.08 -13.77
N ARG A 105 13.58 -4.52 -14.99
CA ARG A 105 14.39 -5.46 -15.77
C ARG A 105 15.76 -4.90 -16.14
N ARG A 106 15.83 -3.62 -16.52
CA ARG A 106 17.12 -2.94 -16.80
C ARG A 106 18.01 -2.85 -15.57
N HIS A 107 17.43 -2.88 -14.38
CA HIS A 107 18.15 -2.91 -13.10
C HIS A 107 18.39 -4.34 -12.56
N GLY A 108 18.22 -5.37 -13.40
CA GLY A 108 18.64 -6.73 -13.10
C GLY A 108 17.59 -7.60 -12.39
N PHE A 109 16.37 -7.11 -12.20
CA PHE A 109 15.29 -7.91 -11.62
C PHE A 109 14.58 -8.77 -12.66
N GLU A 110 14.19 -9.98 -12.27
CA GLU A 110 13.13 -10.71 -12.96
C GLU A 110 11.78 -10.04 -12.66
N VAL A 111 10.91 -9.92 -13.66
CA VAL A 111 9.61 -9.26 -13.46
C VAL A 111 8.48 -10.08 -14.06
N TYR A 112 7.48 -10.38 -13.24
CA TYR A 112 6.26 -11.08 -13.65
C TYR A 112 5.01 -10.25 -13.30
N GLY A 113 4.26 -9.85 -14.31
CA GLY A 113 3.08 -8.99 -14.13
C GLY A 113 1.78 -9.75 -14.33
N VAL A 114 0.78 -9.48 -13.48
CA VAL A 114 -0.57 -10.04 -13.62
C VAL A 114 -1.59 -8.91 -13.62
N ALA A 115 -2.38 -8.84 -14.70
CA ALA A 115 -3.44 -7.85 -14.85
C ALA A 115 -4.70 -8.22 -14.06
N CYS A 116 -5.44 -7.22 -13.59
CA CYS A 116 -6.59 -7.40 -12.72
C CYS A 116 -7.75 -8.18 -13.34
N LYS A 117 -7.79 -8.35 -14.67
CA LYS A 117 -8.79 -9.14 -15.40
C LYS A 117 -8.26 -10.49 -15.91
N ALA A 118 -7.04 -10.88 -15.51
CA ALA A 118 -6.51 -12.21 -15.81
C ALA A 118 -7.47 -13.30 -15.30
N GLY A 119 -7.65 -14.37 -16.09
CA GLY A 119 -8.63 -15.42 -15.79
C GLY A 119 -10.09 -14.97 -15.90
N THR A 120 -10.35 -13.93 -16.70
CA THR A 120 -11.64 -13.27 -16.97
C THR A 120 -12.88 -14.03 -16.51
N GLN A 121 -13.57 -13.50 -15.50
CA GLN A 121 -14.86 -13.98 -14.98
C GLN A 121 -15.90 -12.86 -15.07
N LYS A 122 -17.18 -13.24 -15.23
CA LYS A 122 -18.30 -12.29 -15.19
C LYS A 122 -18.50 -11.77 -13.77
N LYS A 123 -19.00 -10.54 -13.62
CA LYS A 123 -19.40 -9.98 -12.32
C LYS A 123 -20.41 -10.86 -11.59
N THR A 124 -21.42 -11.31 -12.33
CA THR A 124 -22.52 -12.14 -11.81
C THR A 124 -22.05 -13.49 -11.25
N SER A 125 -20.89 -14.01 -11.65
CA SER A 125 -20.40 -15.32 -11.17
C SER A 125 -20.02 -15.33 -9.69
N VAL A 126 -19.86 -14.17 -9.06
CA VAL A 126 -19.54 -14.02 -7.63
C VAL A 126 -20.61 -13.21 -6.89
N GLY A 127 -21.80 -13.09 -7.46
CA GLY A 127 -22.93 -12.38 -6.85
C GLY A 127 -22.89 -10.85 -6.96
N ILE A 128 -22.02 -10.28 -7.82
CA ILE A 128 -22.10 -8.84 -8.11
C ILE A 128 -23.36 -8.58 -8.95
N PRO A 129 -24.21 -7.60 -8.57
CA PRO A 129 -25.43 -7.30 -9.31
C PRO A 129 -25.17 -6.94 -10.78
N GLU A 130 -26.09 -7.34 -11.67
CA GLU A 130 -25.99 -7.09 -13.11
C GLU A 130 -25.97 -5.59 -13.44
N CYS A 131 -26.62 -4.74 -12.63
CA CYS A 131 -26.56 -3.28 -12.81
C CYS A 131 -25.12 -2.73 -12.74
N CYS A 132 -24.22 -3.42 -12.04
CA CYS A 132 -22.81 -3.05 -11.99
C CYS A 132 -22.05 -3.36 -13.31
N GLU A 133 -22.63 -4.10 -14.25
CA GLU A 133 -22.03 -4.38 -15.56
C GLU A 133 -21.98 -3.15 -16.48
N GLY A 134 -22.67 -2.05 -16.12
CA GLY A 134 -22.64 -0.78 -16.87
C GLY A 134 -21.24 -0.17 -17.04
N VAL A 135 -20.29 -0.51 -16.17
CA VAL A 135 -18.86 -0.12 -16.27
C VAL A 135 -17.95 -1.27 -16.74
N GLY A 136 -18.55 -2.33 -17.28
CA GLY A 136 -17.92 -3.52 -17.85
C GLY A 136 -18.38 -4.82 -17.20
N VAL A 137 -18.64 -5.84 -18.03
CA VAL A 137 -19.20 -7.15 -17.64
C VAL A 137 -18.26 -8.00 -16.77
N ASN A 138 -16.95 -7.88 -17.03
CA ASN A 138 -15.94 -8.72 -16.36
C ASN A 138 -15.46 -8.11 -15.05
N MET A 139 -15.40 -8.92 -14.00
CA MET A 139 -14.87 -8.53 -12.70
C MET A 139 -13.34 -8.42 -12.72
N CYS A 140 -12.79 -7.68 -11.75
CA CYS A 140 -11.39 -7.81 -11.41
C CYS A 140 -11.21 -8.96 -10.41
N ASN A 141 -10.10 -9.69 -10.49
CA ASN A 141 -9.83 -10.83 -9.64
C ASN A 141 -8.46 -10.69 -8.94
N PRO A 142 -8.35 -9.82 -7.90
CA PRO A 142 -7.10 -9.60 -7.17
C PRO A 142 -6.60 -10.86 -6.44
N ILE A 143 -7.52 -11.74 -6.02
CA ILE A 143 -7.16 -13.02 -5.40
C ILE A 143 -6.43 -13.91 -6.41
N LEU A 144 -6.88 -13.96 -7.66
CA LEU A 144 -6.17 -14.65 -8.73
C LEU A 144 -4.82 -13.99 -9.04
N GLN A 145 -4.74 -12.65 -9.01
CA GLN A 145 -3.45 -11.96 -9.15
C GLN A 145 -2.45 -12.44 -8.10
N ALA A 146 -2.83 -12.40 -6.82
CA ALA A 146 -1.98 -12.86 -5.73
C ALA A 146 -1.58 -14.33 -5.91
N LYS A 147 -2.53 -15.23 -6.17
CA LYS A 147 -2.25 -16.66 -6.38
C LYS A 147 -1.30 -16.94 -7.55
N LEU A 148 -1.41 -16.19 -8.66
CA LEU A 148 -0.50 -16.33 -9.79
C LEU A 148 0.90 -15.81 -9.46
N LEU A 149 1.02 -14.75 -8.67
CA LEU A 149 2.32 -14.23 -8.21
C LEU A 149 2.98 -15.16 -7.19
N ASN A 150 2.22 -15.70 -6.23
CA ASN A 150 2.69 -16.74 -5.30
C ASN A 150 3.18 -17.97 -6.08
N LYS A 151 2.40 -18.45 -7.07
CA LYS A 151 2.82 -19.56 -7.95
C LYS A 151 4.09 -19.22 -8.74
N ALA A 152 4.26 -17.97 -9.13
CA ALA A 152 5.46 -17.49 -9.80
C ALA A 152 6.64 -17.29 -8.84
N LYS A 153 6.45 -17.46 -7.53
CA LYS A 153 7.46 -17.32 -6.46
C LYS A 153 8.18 -15.98 -6.55
N THR A 154 7.42 -14.90 -6.59
CA THR A 154 7.95 -13.54 -6.51
C THR A 154 8.44 -13.25 -5.08
N ASP A 155 9.53 -12.52 -4.94
CA ASP A 155 10.13 -12.18 -3.65
C ASP A 155 9.54 -10.88 -3.06
N LEU A 156 9.08 -9.97 -3.92
CA LEU A 156 8.42 -8.72 -3.56
C LEU A 156 7.31 -8.44 -4.59
N ASN A 157 6.14 -8.04 -4.12
CA ASN A 157 5.03 -7.62 -4.96
C ASN A 157 4.85 -6.10 -4.95
N VAL A 158 4.58 -5.54 -6.13
CA VAL A 158 4.32 -4.12 -6.34
C VAL A 158 2.93 -3.95 -6.93
N VAL A 159 2.07 -3.26 -6.19
CA VAL A 159 0.73 -2.87 -6.64
C VAL A 159 0.81 -1.61 -7.51
N VAL A 160 0.17 -1.69 -8.68
CA VAL A 160 0.03 -0.58 -9.64
C VAL A 160 -1.45 -0.34 -9.91
N GLY A 161 -2.03 0.46 -9.03
CA GLY A 161 -3.35 1.08 -9.13
C GLY A 161 -4.53 0.13 -9.27
N LEU A 162 -4.65 -0.85 -8.36
CA LEU A 162 -5.94 -1.55 -8.19
C LEU A 162 -6.93 -0.63 -7.44
N CYS A 163 -8.20 -1.03 -7.43
CA CYS A 163 -9.21 -0.27 -6.69
C CYS A 163 -9.09 -0.57 -5.19
N VAL A 164 -9.55 0.31 -4.31
CA VAL A 164 -9.45 0.19 -2.84
C VAL A 164 -9.74 -1.22 -2.31
N GLY A 165 -10.91 -1.79 -2.60
CA GLY A 165 -11.25 -3.15 -2.15
C GLY A 165 -10.42 -4.26 -2.81
N HIS A 166 -9.87 -4.02 -4.00
CA HIS A 166 -9.00 -4.96 -4.68
C HIS A 166 -7.57 -4.93 -4.13
N ASP A 167 -7.05 -3.77 -3.74
CA ASP A 167 -5.75 -3.66 -3.05
C ASP A 167 -5.79 -4.47 -1.76
N SER A 168 -6.82 -4.28 -0.93
CA SER A 168 -6.98 -5.01 0.33
C SER A 168 -7.02 -6.53 0.15
N LEU A 169 -7.78 -7.01 -0.85
CA LEU A 169 -7.82 -8.45 -1.16
C LEU A 169 -6.48 -8.95 -1.72
N PHE A 170 -5.79 -8.15 -2.52
CA PHE A 170 -4.46 -8.55 -3.00
C PHE A 170 -3.48 -8.71 -1.83
N TYR A 171 -3.40 -7.73 -0.93
CA TYR A 171 -2.53 -7.79 0.27
C TYR A 171 -2.85 -9.00 1.14
N LYS A 172 -4.14 -9.28 1.36
CA LYS A 172 -4.59 -10.40 2.19
C LYS A 172 -4.15 -11.77 1.66
N TYR A 173 -4.01 -11.93 0.34
CA TYR A 173 -3.71 -13.23 -0.28
C TYR A 173 -2.29 -13.32 -0.87
N SER A 174 -1.50 -12.24 -0.82
CA SER A 174 -0.10 -12.27 -1.22
C SER A 174 0.73 -13.01 -0.16
N GLU A 175 1.56 -13.96 -0.59
CA GLU A 175 2.54 -14.62 0.30
C GLU A 175 3.81 -13.79 0.44
N ALA A 176 4.22 -13.09 -0.62
CA ALA A 176 5.34 -12.16 -0.58
C ALA A 176 4.94 -10.82 0.02
N LEU A 177 5.91 -10.12 0.61
CA LEU A 177 5.76 -8.72 1.01
C LEU A 177 5.25 -7.89 -0.16
N THR A 178 4.39 -6.91 0.14
CA THR A 178 3.77 -6.07 -0.87
C THR A 178 3.94 -4.60 -0.55
N THR A 179 4.27 -3.83 -1.58
CA THR A 179 4.27 -2.37 -1.54
C THR A 179 3.45 -1.80 -2.70
N THR A 180 3.17 -0.50 -2.67
CA THR A 180 2.42 0.21 -3.70
C THR A 180 3.30 1.24 -4.39
N ALA A 181 3.39 1.14 -5.72
CA ALA A 181 4.00 2.18 -6.55
C ALA A 181 2.98 3.26 -6.94
N VAL A 182 1.73 2.87 -7.19
CA VAL A 182 0.67 3.80 -7.63
C VAL A 182 -0.63 3.48 -6.91
N THR A 183 -1.11 4.40 -6.07
CA THR A 183 -2.45 4.34 -5.48
C THR A 183 -3.47 4.87 -6.48
N LYS A 184 -4.51 4.09 -6.78
CA LYS A 184 -5.44 4.44 -7.84
C LYS A 184 -6.37 5.57 -7.44
N ASP A 185 -6.14 6.73 -8.04
CA ASP A 185 -7.12 7.81 -8.10
C ASP A 185 -7.30 8.29 -9.54
N ARG A 186 -8.47 8.07 -10.16
CA ARG A 186 -8.68 8.51 -11.55
C ARG A 186 -8.95 10.00 -11.68
N VAL A 187 -9.44 10.62 -10.61
CA VAL A 187 -9.84 12.03 -10.60
C VAL A 187 -8.61 12.91 -10.41
N LEU A 188 -7.71 12.50 -9.51
CA LEU A 188 -6.50 13.24 -9.15
C LEU A 188 -5.23 12.77 -9.86
N GLY A 189 -5.36 12.05 -10.98
CA GLY A 189 -4.19 11.57 -11.72
C GLY A 189 -3.25 10.69 -10.88
N HIS A 190 -3.84 9.86 -10.02
CA HIS A 190 -3.16 8.94 -9.09
C HIS A 190 -2.36 9.63 -7.98
N ASN A 191 -2.74 10.87 -7.63
CA ASN A 191 -2.20 11.63 -6.51
C ASN A 191 -3.28 11.89 -5.43
N PRO A 192 -3.72 10.86 -4.69
CA PRO A 192 -4.87 10.98 -3.77
C PRO A 192 -4.63 11.94 -2.60
N VAL A 193 -3.38 12.22 -2.21
CA VAL A 193 -3.09 13.19 -1.13
C VAL A 193 -3.53 14.61 -1.48
N ALA A 194 -3.65 14.93 -2.77
CA ALA A 194 -4.15 16.23 -3.21
C ALA A 194 -5.57 16.50 -2.69
N ALA A 195 -6.44 15.48 -2.54
CA ALA A 195 -7.76 15.64 -1.91
C ALA A 195 -7.66 16.12 -0.46
N LEU A 196 -6.67 15.63 0.30
CA LEU A 196 -6.46 16.00 1.70
C LEU A 196 -5.89 17.41 1.83
N TYR A 197 -4.89 17.74 1.02
CA TYR A 197 -4.29 19.09 1.00
C TYR A 197 -5.29 20.20 0.65
N THR A 198 -6.36 19.84 -0.06
CA THR A 198 -7.38 20.78 -0.52
C THR A 198 -8.75 20.50 0.11
N ALA A 199 -8.78 19.69 1.18
CA ALA A 199 -10.00 19.36 1.93
C ALA A 199 -10.61 20.56 2.66
N ASP A 200 -9.85 21.64 2.89
CA ASP A 200 -10.36 22.91 3.43
C ASP A 200 -10.65 23.95 2.34
N SER A 201 -10.59 23.56 1.07
CA SER A 201 -10.83 24.45 -0.08
C SER A 201 -11.60 23.74 -1.20
N TYR A 202 -10.92 23.38 -2.29
CA TYR A 202 -11.52 22.83 -3.51
C TYR A 202 -12.30 21.53 -3.29
N TYR A 203 -11.92 20.74 -2.29
CA TYR A 203 -12.59 19.48 -1.93
C TYR A 203 -13.26 19.54 -0.55
N SER A 204 -13.64 20.73 -0.08
CA SER A 204 -14.41 20.94 1.17
C SER A 204 -15.68 20.11 1.27
N LYS A 205 -16.28 19.71 0.14
CA LYS A 205 -17.39 18.76 0.11
C LYS A 205 -17.10 17.42 0.81
N LEU A 206 -15.84 16.99 0.88
CA LEU A 206 -15.43 15.75 1.54
C LEU A 206 -15.54 15.83 3.08
N LYS A 207 -15.62 17.05 3.64
CA LYS A 207 -15.81 17.29 5.07
C LYS A 207 -17.27 17.54 5.46
N LYS A 208 -18.19 17.66 4.49
CA LYS A 208 -19.62 17.84 4.77
C LYS A 208 -20.24 16.50 5.15
N SER A 209 -20.98 16.46 6.24
CA SER A 209 -21.80 15.30 6.63
C SER A 209 -22.99 15.14 5.67
N GLU A 210 -23.47 13.92 5.46
CA GLU A 210 -24.64 13.61 4.62
C GLU A 210 -25.97 14.19 5.15
N GLU A 211 -25.94 14.87 6.31
CA GLU A 211 -27.09 15.54 6.95
C GLU A 211 -27.22 17.04 6.59
N GLU A 212 -26.37 17.57 5.71
CA GLU A 212 -26.49 18.94 5.11
C GLU A 212 -26.68 18.90 3.59
#